data_AF-A0A7S0L7P1-F1
#
_entry.id   AF-A0A7S0L7P1-F1
#
_cell.length_a   1.000
_cell.length_b   1.000
_cell.length_c   1.000
_cell.angle_alpha   90.00
_cell.angle_beta   90.00
_cell.angle_gamma   90.00
#
_symmetry.space_group_name_H-M   'P 1'
#
loop_
_entity.id
_entity.type
_entity.pdbx_description
1 polymer ?
#
loop_
_entity_poly.entity_id
_entity_poly.type
_entity_poly.pdbx_seq_one_letter_code
_entity_poly.pdbx_strand_id
1 'polypeptide(L)'
;GGKKPRVAAKSMCFRGRQERYKSTTSGLGFGNATRLLHSFFRCSPFISFLERLTGITGLLVLPSDVANSVQRTGAGGYLRLHADYNFRRDQRRTIFHRRVNTFVYLNHEWQDAYGGHLELWNRNMSGCEQRLAPLLGRFLAFTCTDFSYHGHPHPMALPAHRIRRSIALPFYTRAGEGPPRPADECLDGDCDTQHTTLFQ
;
A
#
# COMPACT_ATOMS: atom_id res chain seq x y z
N GLY A 1 -35.64 -15.37 14.12
CA GLY A 1 -35.33 -14.49 12.98
C GLY A 1 -34.70 -13.21 13.47
N GLY A 2 -33.38 -13.06 13.33
CA GLY A 2 -32.66 -11.84 13.70
C GLY A 2 -32.03 -11.22 12.46
N LYS A 3 -32.55 -10.07 12.01
CA LYS A 3 -31.98 -9.30 10.90
C LYS A 3 -30.66 -8.68 11.36
N LYS A 4 -29.54 -9.08 10.73
CA LYS A 4 -28.25 -8.36 10.84
C LYS A 4 -28.41 -6.93 10.30
N PRO A 5 -27.75 -5.92 10.89
CA PRO A 5 -27.84 -4.55 10.41
C PRO A 5 -27.10 -4.45 9.07
N ARG A 6 -27.81 -4.00 8.03
CA ARG A 6 -27.20 -3.56 6.77
C ARG A 6 -26.46 -2.26 7.04
N VAL A 7 -25.13 -2.29 6.91
CA VAL A 7 -24.30 -1.08 6.89
C VAL A 7 -24.55 -0.38 5.56
N ALA A 8 -25.49 0.57 5.55
CA ALA A 8 -25.66 1.51 4.45
C ALA A 8 -24.72 2.70 4.70
N ALA A 9 -23.43 2.54 4.40
CA ALA A 9 -22.54 3.68 4.26
C ALA A 9 -22.92 4.39 2.95
N LYS A 10 -23.38 5.65 3.04
CA LYS A 10 -23.59 6.52 1.88
C LYS A 10 -22.29 6.58 1.09
N SER A 11 -22.24 5.92 -0.07
CA SER A 11 -21.09 5.99 -0.96
C SER A 11 -21.01 7.40 -1.55
N MET A 12 -20.08 8.19 -1.03
CA MET A 12 -19.54 9.29 -1.82
C MET A 12 -18.81 8.64 -2.99
N CYS A 13 -19.50 8.56 -4.13
CA CYS A 13 -19.01 7.93 -5.34
C CYS A 13 -17.89 8.83 -5.91
N PHE A 14 -16.63 8.49 -5.64
CA PHE A 14 -15.46 9.18 -6.17
C PHE A 14 -15.33 8.90 -7.68
N ARG A 15 -16.20 9.44 -8.53
CA ARG A 15 -16.03 9.32 -9.99
C ARG A 15 -14.85 10.20 -10.47
N GLY A 16 -13.80 9.61 -11.03
CA GLY A 16 -12.64 10.33 -11.60
C GLY A 16 -11.40 9.44 -11.75
N ARG A 17 -10.33 9.96 -12.37
CA ARG A 17 -9.06 9.20 -12.48
C ARG A 17 -8.53 8.89 -11.08
N GLN A 18 -8.19 7.62 -10.85
CA GLN A 18 -7.67 7.10 -9.57
C GLN A 18 -6.39 7.81 -9.12
N GLU A 19 -5.52 8.11 -10.08
CA GLU A 19 -4.27 8.80 -9.86
C GLU A 19 -4.05 9.89 -10.91
N ARG A 20 -3.24 10.89 -10.52
CA ARG A 20 -2.84 11.98 -11.41
C ARG A 20 -1.39 12.37 -11.12
N TYR A 21 -0.63 12.62 -12.19
CA TYR A 21 0.79 13.00 -12.14
C TYR A 21 1.66 12.07 -11.28
N LYS A 22 1.28 10.79 -11.19
CA LYS A 22 2.05 9.74 -10.54
C LYS A 22 2.86 9.00 -11.60
N SER A 23 4.08 8.65 -11.27
CA SER A 23 4.91 7.74 -12.05
C SER A 23 5.67 6.79 -11.14
N THR A 24 6.03 5.64 -11.70
CA THR A 24 6.74 4.58 -10.97
C THR A 24 7.97 4.13 -11.75
N THR A 25 9.04 3.85 -11.02
CA THR A 25 10.23 3.18 -11.55
C THR A 25 10.43 1.88 -10.78
N SER A 26 10.76 0.79 -11.46
CA SER A 26 10.98 -0.52 -10.85
C SER A 26 12.23 -1.20 -11.43
N GLY A 27 12.76 -2.17 -10.69
CA GLY A 27 13.81 -3.09 -11.16
C GLY A 27 15.05 -2.39 -11.73
N LEU A 28 15.31 -2.59 -13.02
CA LEU A 28 16.51 -2.10 -13.72
C LEU A 28 16.61 -0.57 -13.78
N GLY A 29 15.53 0.16 -13.55
CA GLY A 29 15.54 1.63 -13.50
C GLY A 29 16.11 2.20 -12.19
N PHE A 30 16.51 1.37 -11.23
CA PHE A 30 17.06 1.82 -9.95
C PHE A 30 18.55 2.16 -10.04
N GLY A 31 18.92 3.33 -9.52
CA GLY A 31 20.31 3.66 -9.23
C GLY A 31 20.88 2.83 -8.08
N ASN A 32 22.21 2.81 -7.94
CA ASN A 32 22.92 1.93 -6.99
C ASN A 32 22.43 2.07 -5.53
N ALA A 33 22.23 3.29 -5.04
CA ALA A 33 21.72 3.51 -3.67
C ALA A 33 20.31 2.92 -3.47
N THR A 34 19.41 3.12 -4.44
CA THR A 34 18.06 2.54 -4.40
C THR A 34 18.12 1.02 -4.42
N ARG A 35 19.01 0.43 -5.24
CA ARG A 35 19.21 -1.03 -5.29
C ARG A 35 19.69 -1.58 -3.95
N LEU A 36 20.66 -0.93 -3.31
CA LEU A 36 21.16 -1.34 -1.99
C LEU A 36 20.04 -1.32 -0.93
N LEU A 37 19.26 -0.24 -0.89
CA LEU A 37 18.14 -0.11 0.02
C LEU A 37 17.06 -1.17 -0.25
N HIS A 38 16.74 -1.43 -1.52
CA HIS A 38 15.82 -2.50 -1.90
C HIS A 38 16.34 -3.89 -1.51
N SER A 39 17.64 -4.16 -1.64
CA SER A 39 18.26 -5.42 -1.19
C SER A 39 18.21 -5.56 0.32
N PHE A 40 18.42 -4.49 1.07
CA PHE A 40 18.27 -4.49 2.53
C PHE A 40 16.85 -4.89 2.95
N PHE A 41 15.81 -4.32 2.33
CA PHE A 41 14.42 -4.69 2.64
C PHE A 41 14.02 -6.13 2.26
N ARG A 42 14.88 -6.84 1.54
CA ARG A 42 14.67 -8.23 1.13
C ARG A 42 15.54 -9.21 1.91
N CYS A 43 16.46 -8.71 2.74
CA CYS A 43 17.34 -9.60 3.49
C CYS A 43 16.58 -10.28 4.63
N SER A 44 17.01 -11.48 4.99
CA SER A 44 16.40 -12.26 6.06
C SER A 44 16.27 -11.48 7.39
N PRO A 45 17.29 -10.73 7.86
CA PRO A 45 17.14 -9.92 9.07
C PRO A 45 15.98 -8.92 9.03
N PHE A 46 15.77 -8.23 7.90
CA PHE A 46 14.66 -7.29 7.75
C PHE A 46 13.32 -7.99 7.69
N ILE A 47 13.24 -9.11 6.96
CA ILE A 47 12.02 -9.93 6.90
C ILE A 47 11.66 -10.41 8.30
N SER A 48 12.59 -10.98 9.05
CA SER A 48 12.33 -11.45 10.43
C SER A 48 11.98 -10.30 11.38
N PHE A 49 12.53 -9.10 11.18
CA PHE A 49 12.06 -7.91 11.90
C PHE A 49 10.59 -7.61 11.60
N LEU A 50 10.20 -7.62 10.32
CA LEU A 50 8.83 -7.33 9.90
C LEU A 50 7.84 -8.41 10.36
N GLU A 51 8.24 -9.68 10.33
CA GLU A 51 7.43 -10.79 10.85
C GLU A 51 7.17 -10.63 12.35
N ARG A 52 8.19 -10.28 13.15
CA ARG A 52 8.03 -10.01 14.58
C ARG A 52 7.17 -8.78 14.84
N LEU A 53 7.33 -7.73 14.03
CA LEU A 53 6.56 -6.49 14.17
C LEU A 53 5.06 -6.71 13.89
N THR A 54 4.75 -7.54 12.88
CA THR A 54 3.38 -7.71 12.38
C THR A 54 2.68 -8.95 12.93
N GLY A 55 3.43 -9.91 13.49
CA GLY A 55 2.91 -11.22 13.86
C GLY A 55 2.62 -12.15 12.68
N ILE A 56 2.95 -11.73 11.44
CA ILE A 56 2.72 -12.52 10.23
C ILE A 56 4.04 -13.22 9.87
N THR A 57 4.05 -14.54 9.87
CA THR A 57 5.23 -15.36 9.49
C THR A 57 5.16 -15.80 8.03
N GLY A 58 6.31 -16.19 7.47
CA GLY A 58 6.43 -16.61 6.07
C GLY A 58 6.44 -15.44 5.09
N LEU A 59 6.85 -14.25 5.53
CA LEU A 59 6.85 -13.06 4.68
C LEU A 59 7.93 -13.17 3.60
N LEU A 60 7.56 -12.84 2.37
CA LEU A 60 8.45 -12.83 1.22
C LEU A 60 8.18 -11.62 0.32
N VAL A 61 9.18 -11.27 -0.48
CA VAL A 61 9.07 -10.22 -1.50
C VAL A 61 9.09 -10.89 -2.87
N LEU A 62 8.09 -10.59 -3.70
CA LEU A 62 8.03 -11.17 -5.05
C LEU A 62 9.07 -10.55 -5.99
N PRO A 63 9.76 -11.36 -6.82
CA PRO A 63 10.61 -10.86 -7.89
C PRO A 63 9.80 -10.02 -8.90
N SER A 64 10.39 -8.93 -9.40
CA SER A 64 9.83 -8.11 -10.48
C SER A 64 8.43 -7.52 -10.23
N ASP A 65 8.00 -7.41 -8.98
CA ASP A 65 6.72 -6.81 -8.65
C ASP A 65 6.74 -5.30 -8.92
N VAL A 66 5.89 -4.82 -9.82
CA VAL A 66 5.73 -3.38 -10.13
C VAL A 66 5.29 -2.59 -8.89
N ALA A 67 4.55 -3.23 -7.97
CA ALA A 67 4.20 -2.61 -6.71
C ALA A 67 5.43 -2.35 -5.82
N ASN A 68 6.55 -3.02 -6.12
CA ASN A 68 7.85 -2.76 -5.54
C ASN A 68 8.60 -1.68 -6.35
N SER A 69 8.17 -0.43 -6.19
CA SER A 69 8.63 0.69 -7.03
C SER A 69 8.97 1.93 -6.23
N VAL A 70 9.87 2.73 -6.82
CA VAL A 70 10.01 4.15 -6.48
C VAL A 70 8.84 4.87 -7.13
N GLN A 71 8.02 5.50 -6.31
CA GLN A 71 6.87 6.28 -6.72
C GLN A 71 7.20 7.77 -6.65
N ARG A 72 6.79 8.50 -7.67
CA ARG A 72 6.93 9.95 -7.79
C ARG A 72 5.57 10.56 -8.06
N THR A 73 5.25 11.68 -7.42
CA THR A 73 4.01 12.41 -7.70
C THR A 73 4.28 13.91 -7.74
N GLY A 74 3.93 14.54 -8.88
CA GLY A 74 4.15 15.97 -9.12
C GLY A 74 3.05 16.87 -8.53
N ALA A 75 3.20 18.19 -8.74
CA ALA A 75 2.22 19.20 -8.35
C ALA A 75 0.83 18.90 -8.93
N GLY A 76 -0.22 19.10 -8.14
CA GLY A 76 -1.61 18.75 -8.47
C GLY A 76 -1.88 17.24 -8.55
N GLY A 77 -0.87 16.41 -8.30
CA GLY A 77 -1.00 14.96 -8.33
C GLY A 77 -1.58 14.39 -7.04
N TYR A 78 -2.21 13.24 -7.15
CA TYR A 78 -2.86 12.53 -6.06
C TYR A 78 -2.93 11.02 -6.36
N LEU A 79 -3.21 10.23 -5.32
CA LEU A 79 -3.64 8.84 -5.41
C LEU A 79 -4.85 8.71 -4.48
N ARG A 80 -6.02 8.45 -5.04
CA ARG A 80 -7.27 8.38 -4.30
C ARG A 80 -7.23 7.29 -3.23
N LEU A 81 -8.14 7.38 -2.28
CA LEU A 81 -8.33 6.34 -1.26
C LEU A 81 -8.66 5.03 -1.95
N HIS A 82 -7.98 3.97 -1.53
CA HIS A 82 -8.16 2.64 -2.08
C HIS A 82 -7.70 1.57 -1.09
N ALA A 83 -8.19 0.34 -1.27
CA ALA A 83 -7.51 -0.84 -0.76
C ALA A 83 -6.76 -1.52 -1.92
N ASP A 84 -5.53 -1.94 -1.68
CA ASP A 84 -4.69 -2.61 -2.68
C ASP A 84 -5.31 -3.94 -3.16
N TYR A 85 -4.82 -4.46 -4.28
CA TYR A 85 -5.16 -5.83 -4.69
C TYR A 85 -4.73 -6.84 -3.62
N ASN A 86 -5.54 -7.89 -3.44
CA ASN A 86 -5.33 -8.88 -2.38
C ASN A 86 -4.22 -9.89 -2.66
N PHE A 87 -4.05 -10.34 -3.90
CA PHE A 87 -3.01 -11.31 -4.23
C PHE A 87 -2.47 -11.17 -5.65
N ARG A 88 -1.32 -11.82 -5.86
CA ARG A 88 -0.78 -12.11 -7.20
C ARG A 88 -0.74 -13.61 -7.44
N ARG A 89 -0.86 -13.98 -8.72
CA ARG A 89 -0.69 -15.35 -9.18
C ARG A 89 0.52 -15.43 -10.10
N ASP A 90 1.43 -16.37 -9.86
CA ASP A 90 2.56 -16.60 -10.75
C ASP A 90 2.19 -17.48 -11.95
N GLN A 91 3.17 -17.73 -12.83
CA GLN A 91 3.01 -18.58 -14.02
C GLN A 91 2.65 -20.04 -13.69
N ARG A 92 2.99 -20.51 -12.48
CA ARG A 92 2.67 -21.86 -12.00
C ARG A 92 1.33 -21.92 -11.27
N ARG A 93 0.54 -20.84 -11.32
CA ARG A 93 -0.73 -20.66 -10.63
C ARG A 93 -0.63 -20.60 -9.10
N THR A 94 0.58 -20.46 -8.55
CA THR A 94 0.80 -20.21 -7.12
C THR A 94 0.20 -18.87 -6.73
N ILE A 95 -0.59 -18.84 -5.65
CA ILE A 95 -1.17 -17.61 -5.10
C ILE A 95 -0.22 -17.05 -4.04
N PHE A 96 0.00 -15.74 -4.10
CA PHE A 96 0.76 -14.97 -3.13
C PHE A 96 -0.13 -13.86 -2.58
N HIS A 97 -0.62 -14.02 -1.36
CA HIS A 97 -1.46 -13.00 -0.71
C HIS A 97 -0.58 -11.86 -0.26
N ARG A 98 -0.98 -10.63 -0.58
CA ARG A 98 -0.35 -9.42 -0.06
C ARG A 98 -0.71 -9.30 1.41
N ARG A 99 0.29 -9.26 2.28
CA ARG A 99 0.10 -9.29 3.75
C ARG A 99 0.47 -7.99 4.42
N VAL A 100 1.54 -7.36 3.96
CA VAL A 100 2.06 -6.13 4.58
C VAL A 100 2.41 -5.13 3.50
N ASN A 101 1.90 -3.91 3.66
CA ASN A 101 2.29 -2.77 2.88
C ASN A 101 3.35 -1.99 3.61
N THR A 102 4.43 -1.65 2.92
CA THR A 102 5.44 -0.75 3.46
C THR A 102 5.71 0.42 2.54
N PHE A 103 5.97 1.58 3.16
CA PHE A 103 6.40 2.79 2.47
C PHE A 103 7.62 3.38 3.17
N VAL A 104 8.59 3.86 2.38
CA VAL A 104 9.68 4.72 2.84
C VAL A 104 9.57 6.05 2.13
N TYR A 105 9.54 7.15 2.88
CA TYR A 105 9.45 8.49 2.32
C TYR A 105 10.82 9.13 2.16
N LEU A 106 10.99 9.85 1.04
CA LEU A 106 12.27 10.41 0.61
C LEU A 106 12.23 11.93 0.42
N ASN A 107 11.45 12.64 1.25
CA ASN A 107 11.18 14.08 1.06
C ASN A 107 11.73 14.92 2.20
N HIS A 108 12.78 15.70 1.92
CA HIS A 108 13.33 16.68 2.84
C HIS A 108 12.37 17.86 2.99
N GLU A 109 12.26 18.39 4.22
CA GLU A 109 11.58 19.66 4.52
C GLU A 109 10.17 19.74 3.93
N TRP A 110 9.33 18.75 4.26
CA TRP A 110 7.95 18.73 3.79
C TRP A 110 7.08 19.65 4.65
N GLN A 111 6.46 20.64 4.02
CA GLN A 111 5.54 21.56 4.69
C GLN A 111 4.11 21.01 4.65
N ASP A 112 3.34 21.22 5.72
CA ASP A 112 1.98 20.70 5.80
C ASP A 112 1.07 21.25 4.67
N ALA A 113 1.23 22.54 4.35
CA ALA A 113 0.52 23.24 3.27
C ALA A 113 0.70 22.61 1.87
N TYR A 114 1.73 21.80 1.65
CA TYR A 114 1.91 21.07 0.40
C TYR A 114 0.88 19.95 0.19
N GLY A 115 0.22 19.49 1.27
CA GLY A 115 -0.64 18.31 1.24
C GLY A 115 0.17 17.02 1.05
N GLY A 116 -0.39 16.05 0.33
CA GLY A 116 0.33 14.80 -0.02
C GLY A 116 0.55 13.83 1.15
N HIS A 117 -0.13 14.08 2.26
CA HIS A 117 -0.14 13.20 3.42
C HIS A 117 -0.77 11.87 3.03
N LEU A 118 -0.21 10.78 3.55
CA LEU A 118 -0.91 9.52 3.50
C LEU A 118 -2.02 9.54 4.55
N GLU A 119 -3.22 9.26 4.10
CA GLU A 119 -4.38 9.05 4.94
C GLU A 119 -4.64 7.55 5.08
N LEU A 120 -4.93 7.11 6.30
CA LEU A 120 -5.39 5.76 6.62
C LEU A 120 -6.82 5.87 7.15
N TRP A 121 -7.75 5.18 6.51
CA TRP A 121 -9.18 5.28 6.78
C TRP A 121 -9.70 4.01 7.46
N ASN A 122 -10.77 4.16 8.23
CA ASN A 122 -11.41 3.03 8.89
C ASN A 122 -12.14 2.11 7.91
N ARG A 123 -12.43 0.89 8.35
CA ARG A 123 -13.03 -0.18 7.55
C ARG A 123 -14.35 0.19 6.88
N ASN A 124 -15.15 1.07 7.49
CA ASN A 124 -16.43 1.51 6.95
C ASN A 124 -16.33 2.83 6.15
N MET A 125 -15.11 3.34 5.93
CA MET A 125 -14.84 4.58 5.18
C MET A 125 -15.60 5.80 5.72
N SER A 126 -15.89 5.82 7.02
CA SER A 126 -16.58 6.92 7.69
C SER A 126 -15.64 8.04 8.12
N GLY A 127 -14.34 7.76 8.24
CA GLY A 127 -13.36 8.75 8.67
C GLY A 127 -11.91 8.35 8.41
N CYS A 128 -11.07 9.39 8.34
CA CYS A 128 -9.62 9.28 8.34
C CYS A 128 -9.13 9.14 9.79
N GLU A 129 -8.51 8.00 10.09
CA GLU A 129 -7.99 7.67 11.43
C GLU A 129 -6.58 8.22 11.65
N GLN A 130 -5.78 8.29 10.58
CA GLN A 130 -4.40 8.77 10.64
C GLN A 130 -4.05 9.55 9.38
N ARG A 131 -3.36 10.68 9.55
CA ARG A 131 -2.82 11.51 8.47
C ARG A 131 -1.33 11.73 8.68
N LEU A 132 -0.50 11.20 7.79
CA LEU A 132 0.95 11.10 7.97
C LEU A 132 1.69 11.89 6.90
N ALA A 133 2.53 12.83 7.33
CA ALA A 133 3.39 13.61 6.43
C ALA A 133 4.46 12.70 5.79
N PRO A 134 4.75 12.85 4.48
CA PRO A 134 5.71 12.00 3.77
C PRO A 134 7.16 12.45 4.01
N LEU A 135 7.60 12.51 5.28
CA LEU A 135 8.91 13.03 5.68
C LEU A 135 10.07 12.08 5.34
N LEU A 136 11.24 12.61 5.01
CA LEU A 136 12.46 11.83 4.79
C LEU A 136 12.71 10.83 5.93
N GLY A 137 13.00 9.57 5.55
CA GLY A 137 13.36 8.51 6.49
C GLY A 137 12.17 7.92 7.25
N ARG A 138 10.97 8.48 7.09
CA ARG A 138 9.76 7.89 7.67
C ARG A 138 9.46 6.56 6.98
N PHE A 139 9.54 5.49 7.75
CA PHE A 139 9.06 4.17 7.38
C PHE A 139 7.65 3.97 7.93
N LEU A 140 6.76 3.45 7.09
CA LEU A 140 5.41 3.05 7.46
C LEU A 140 5.21 1.58 7.09
N ALA A 141 4.61 0.81 7.98
CA ALA A 141 4.16 -0.55 7.72
C ALA A 141 2.74 -0.73 8.25
N PHE A 142 1.89 -1.42 7.50
CA PHE A 142 0.54 -1.79 7.91
C PHE A 142 0.10 -3.08 7.23
N THR A 143 -0.77 -3.83 7.89
CA THR A 143 -1.37 -5.04 7.34
C THR A 143 -2.23 -4.69 6.13
N CYS A 144 -2.03 -5.43 5.03
CA CYS A 144 -2.84 -5.32 3.83
C CYS A 144 -4.09 -6.17 4.02
N THR A 145 -5.25 -5.50 4.11
CA THR A 145 -6.56 -6.15 4.18
C THR A 145 -7.42 -5.65 3.03
N ASP A 146 -8.55 -6.30 2.76
CA ASP A 146 -9.48 -5.82 1.72
C ASP A 146 -10.21 -4.53 2.16
N PHE A 147 -9.92 -4.07 3.39
CA PHE A 147 -10.44 -2.86 4.02
C PHE A 147 -9.34 -1.91 4.48
N SER A 148 -8.07 -2.15 4.12
CA SER A 148 -6.95 -1.27 4.48
C SER A 148 -6.93 -0.05 3.56
N TYR A 149 -7.94 0.80 3.70
CA TYR A 149 -8.15 1.96 2.85
C TYR A 149 -7.12 3.05 3.14
N HIS A 150 -6.41 3.47 2.10
CA HIS A 150 -5.37 4.48 2.22
C HIS A 150 -5.17 5.25 0.92
N GLY A 151 -4.52 6.41 1.01
CA GLY A 151 -4.19 7.21 -0.17
C GLY A 151 -3.64 8.57 0.20
N HIS A 152 -3.32 9.38 -0.79
CA HIS A 152 -3.10 10.82 -0.62
C HIS A 152 -4.08 11.53 -1.56
N PRO A 153 -5.37 11.58 -1.18
CA PRO A 153 -6.47 11.77 -2.13
C PRO A 153 -6.59 13.21 -2.64
N HIS A 154 -5.96 14.16 -1.95
CA HIS A 154 -6.02 15.58 -2.30
C HIS A 154 -4.87 15.97 -3.24
N PRO A 155 -5.15 16.75 -4.31
CA PRO A 155 -4.11 17.34 -5.15
C PRO A 155 -3.10 18.14 -4.32
N MET A 156 -1.81 17.89 -4.53
CA MET A 156 -0.75 18.58 -3.79
C MET A 156 -0.45 19.98 -4.33
N ALA A 157 -0.21 20.93 -3.44
CA ALA A 157 0.26 22.27 -3.78
C ALA A 157 1.79 22.34 -3.72
N LEU A 158 2.47 21.68 -4.66
CA LEU A 158 3.94 21.65 -4.71
C LEU A 158 4.51 22.80 -5.55
N PRO A 159 5.63 23.43 -5.13
CA PRO A 159 6.39 24.31 -6.00
C PRO A 159 6.99 23.53 -7.18
N ALA A 160 7.27 24.23 -8.29
CA ALA A 160 7.62 23.61 -9.58
C ALA A 160 8.81 22.64 -9.54
N HIS A 161 9.79 22.87 -8.66
CA HIS A 161 11.00 22.03 -8.53
C HIS A 161 10.83 20.85 -7.55
N ARG A 162 9.65 20.67 -6.95
CA ARG A 162 9.41 19.68 -5.90
C ARG A 162 8.49 18.56 -6.39
N ILE A 163 8.84 17.34 -5.98
CA ILE A 163 8.10 16.11 -6.31
C ILE A 163 8.01 15.28 -5.03
N ARG A 164 6.84 14.71 -4.74
CA ARG A 164 6.67 13.73 -3.67
C ARG A 164 7.27 12.40 -4.08
N ARG A 165 8.19 11.85 -3.28
CA ARG A 165 8.88 10.59 -3.52
C ARG A 165 8.65 9.61 -2.38
N SER A 166 8.37 8.36 -2.74
CA SER A 166 8.29 7.24 -1.81
C SER A 166 8.78 5.96 -2.47
N ILE A 167 9.23 5.01 -1.68
CA ILE A 167 9.43 3.63 -2.10
C ILE A 167 8.28 2.82 -1.52
N ALA A 168 7.56 2.06 -2.35
CA ALA A 168 6.57 1.09 -1.91
C ALA A 168 7.18 -0.30 -2.00
N LEU A 169 7.09 -1.11 -0.93
CA LEU A 169 7.48 -2.52 -0.95
C LEU A 169 6.39 -3.37 -0.27
N PRO A 170 5.55 -4.07 -1.05
CA PRO A 170 4.64 -5.04 -0.48
C PRO A 170 5.35 -6.35 -0.13
N PHE A 171 4.91 -6.97 0.95
CA PHE A 171 5.31 -8.30 1.38
C PHE A 171 4.12 -9.26 1.30
N TYR A 172 4.43 -10.51 0.99
CA TYR A 172 3.47 -11.54 0.66
C TYR A 172 3.67 -12.77 1.53
N THR A 173 2.66 -13.63 1.60
CA THR A 173 2.82 -15.04 1.96
C THR A 173 2.38 -15.90 0.80
N ARG A 174 2.92 -17.11 0.71
CA ARG A 174 2.52 -18.09 -0.29
C ARG A 174 1.32 -18.89 0.22
N ALA A 175 0.25 -18.95 -0.57
CA ALA A 175 -0.93 -19.72 -0.20
C ALA A 175 -0.58 -21.20 -0.02
N GLY A 176 -1.08 -21.80 1.06
CA GLY A 176 -0.77 -23.17 1.46
C GLY A 176 0.56 -23.34 2.21
N GLU A 177 1.35 -22.29 2.38
CA GLU A 177 2.56 -22.29 3.21
C GLU A 177 2.39 -21.34 4.40
N GLY A 178 2.53 -21.86 5.62
CA GLY A 178 2.35 -21.08 6.85
C GLY A 178 0.88 -20.81 7.20
N PRO A 179 0.60 -19.85 8.10
CA PRO A 179 -0.75 -19.52 8.51
C PRO A 179 -1.58 -18.97 7.34
N PRO A 180 -2.84 -19.40 7.17
CA PRO A 180 -3.71 -18.83 6.16
C PRO A 180 -3.96 -17.35 6.44
N ARG A 181 -4.28 -16.60 5.39
CA ARG A 181 -4.80 -15.24 5.56
C ARG A 181 -6.11 -15.30 6.37
N PRO A 182 -6.23 -14.53 7.47
CA PRO A 182 -7.45 -14.51 8.27
C PRO A 182 -8.67 -14.07 7.45
N ALA A 183 -9.78 -14.79 7.61
CA ALA A 183 -11.00 -14.54 6.84
C ALA A 183 -11.61 -13.15 7.12
N ASP A 184 -11.41 -12.59 8.31
CA ASP A 184 -11.92 -11.27 8.68
C ASP A 184 -11.20 -10.11 7.97
N GLU A 185 -10.00 -10.37 7.43
CA GLU A 185 -9.25 -9.47 6.56
C GLU A 185 -9.74 -9.48 5.10
N CYS A 186 -10.62 -10.41 4.75
CA CYS A 186 -11.07 -10.66 3.37
C CYS A 186 -12.54 -10.27 3.17
N LEU A 187 -12.87 -9.79 1.97
CA LEU A 187 -14.26 -9.54 1.58
C LEU A 187 -15.06 -10.84 1.64
N ASP A 188 -16.21 -10.78 2.31
CA ASP A 188 -17.11 -11.92 2.51
C ASP A 188 -16.45 -13.18 3.11
N GLY A 189 -15.26 -13.04 3.71
CA GLY A 189 -14.48 -14.16 4.22
C GLY A 189 -13.69 -14.94 3.16
N ASP A 190 -13.70 -14.50 1.89
CA ASP A 190 -13.05 -15.16 0.77
C ASP A 190 -11.73 -14.48 0.40
N CYS A 191 -10.62 -15.15 0.71
CA CYS A 191 -9.28 -14.65 0.42
C CYS A 191 -8.72 -15.08 -0.94
N ASP A 192 -9.41 -15.99 -1.64
CA ASP A 192 -8.94 -16.68 -2.85
C ASP A 192 -9.57 -16.12 -4.13
N THR A 193 -10.66 -15.37 -4.01
CA THR A 193 -11.20 -14.56 -5.11
C THR A 193 -10.36 -13.31 -5.31
N GLN A 194 -9.78 -13.16 -6.51
CA GLN A 194 -8.94 -12.01 -6.81
C GLN A 194 -9.81 -10.76 -6.89
N HIS A 195 -9.38 -9.69 -6.21
CA HIS A 195 -9.85 -8.36 -6.52
C HIS A 195 -8.68 -7.44 -6.87
N THR A 196 -8.99 -6.44 -7.68
CA THR A 196 -8.04 -5.38 -8.00
C THR A 196 -8.05 -4.34 -6.88
N THR A 197 -7.55 -3.14 -7.16
CA THR A 197 -7.67 -2.03 -6.24
C THR A 197 -9.15 -1.68 -6.01
N LEU A 198 -9.62 -1.85 -4.77
CA LEU A 198 -11.01 -1.61 -4.37
C LEU A 198 -11.21 -0.15 -3.96
N PHE A 199 -12.47 0.30 -4.12
CA PHE A 199 -12.93 1.67 -3.90
C PHE A 199 -12.24 2.65 -4.87
N GLN A 200 -12.83 2.79 -6.06
CA GLN A 200 -12.33 3.63 -7.17
C GLN A 200 -13.21 4.85 -7.40
#